data_AF-A0A2J6JC92-F1
#
_entry.id   AF-A0A2J6JC92-F1
#
_cell.length_a   1.000
_cell.length_b   1.000
_cell.length_c   1.000
_cell.angle_alpha   90.00
_cell.angle_beta   90.00
_cell.angle_gamma   90.00
#
_symmetry.space_group_name_H-M   'P 1'
#
loop_
_entity.id
_entity.type
_entity.pdbx_description
1 polymer ?
#
loop_
_entity_poly.entity_id
_entity_poly.type
_entity_poly.pdbx_seq_one_letter_code
_entity_poly.pdbx_strand_id
1 'polypeptide(L)'
;MRMNIQIKVSSFLLLVLVVSFGIAGWIATQRTVSVVSHITKEFGSSLEKVAYERALNVFTSLETGTRGSLERGEMQVFARILNDLGKIKGVQEIGLTNPSGKVVFSSRKEQLSTELESTLFTGATGNNRQIFQKQESESLLLARAHYLEHDCVRCHARSQSGELSGVLFVRYDTRDLLAALGTVDEISHSATTSSIVTGFVTGFGGLFFACLGVYLLIGSQVRSPLEKVRNIV
;
A
#
# COMPACT_ATOMS: atom_id res chain seq x y z
N MET A 1 16.30 -18.96 -60.02
CA MET A 1 16.42 -17.57 -59.50
C MET A 1 17.66 -17.49 -58.59
N ARG A 2 18.80 -16.98 -59.08
CA ARG A 2 20.01 -16.83 -58.23
C ARG A 2 19.83 -15.58 -57.35
N MET A 3 19.52 -15.77 -56.08
CA MET A 3 19.49 -14.67 -55.10
C MET A 3 20.85 -13.95 -55.07
N ASN A 4 20.81 -12.63 -55.23
CA ASN A 4 21.97 -11.75 -55.10
C ASN A 4 22.63 -11.94 -53.73
N ILE A 5 23.96 -12.07 -53.69
CA ILE A 5 24.74 -12.28 -52.45
C ILE A 5 24.44 -11.20 -51.41
N GLN A 6 24.14 -9.98 -51.84
CA GLN A 6 23.72 -8.88 -50.96
C GLN A 6 22.46 -9.21 -50.15
N ILE A 7 21.47 -9.88 -50.76
CA ILE A 7 20.23 -10.24 -50.07
C ILE A 7 20.51 -11.30 -49.01
N LYS A 8 21.39 -12.26 -49.29
CA LYS A 8 21.77 -13.30 -48.32
C LYS A 8 22.50 -12.71 -47.11
N VAL A 9 23.49 -11.85 -47.33
CA VAL A 9 24.27 -11.24 -46.25
C VAL A 9 23.41 -10.27 -45.45
N SER A 10 22.61 -9.43 -46.10
CA SER A 10 21.72 -8.49 -45.41
C SER A 10 20.62 -9.21 -44.63
N SER A 11 20.06 -10.30 -45.18
CA SER A 11 19.05 -11.11 -44.49
C SER A 11 19.61 -11.82 -43.26
N PHE A 12 20.86 -12.31 -43.33
CA PHE A 12 21.51 -12.94 -42.19
C PHE A 12 21.80 -11.92 -41.09
N LEU A 13 22.34 -10.75 -41.44
CA LEU A 13 22.64 -9.69 -40.47
C LEU A 13 21.37 -9.15 -39.81
N LEU A 14 20.29 -8.99 -40.59
CA LEU A 14 18.98 -8.57 -40.09
C LEU A 14 18.40 -9.59 -39.10
N LEU A 15 18.53 -10.89 -39.38
CA LEU A 15 18.09 -11.93 -38.46
C LEU A 15 18.85 -11.87 -37.13
N VAL A 16 20.17 -11.72 -37.18
CA VAL A 16 21.00 -11.58 -35.96
C VAL A 16 20.59 -10.35 -35.14
N LEU A 17 20.36 -9.21 -35.81
CA LEU A 17 19.91 -7.98 -35.15
C LEU A 17 18.52 -8.11 -34.52
N VAL A 18 17.56 -8.72 -35.22
CA VAL A 18 16.21 -8.97 -34.69
C VAL A 18 16.31 -9.81 -33.42
N VAL A 19 17.12 -10.88 -33.44
CA VAL A 19 17.27 -11.77 -32.29
C VAL A 19 17.96 -11.06 -31.13
N SER A 20 19.05 -10.33 -31.37
CA SER A 20 19.78 -9.64 -30.30
C SER A 20 18.96 -8.53 -29.66
N PHE A 21 18.28 -7.70 -30.45
CA PHE A 21 17.42 -6.62 -29.96
C PHE A 21 16.15 -7.15 -29.31
N GLY A 22 15.55 -8.21 -29.86
CA GLY A 22 14.39 -8.86 -29.28
C GLY A 22 14.67 -9.41 -27.89
N ILE A 23 15.79 -10.13 -27.73
CA ILE A 23 16.20 -10.67 -26.43
C ILE A 23 16.54 -9.53 -25.44
N ALA A 24 17.31 -8.53 -25.88
CA ALA A 24 17.67 -7.39 -25.01
C ALA A 24 16.44 -6.59 -24.57
N GLY A 25 15.52 -6.28 -25.49
CA GLY A 25 14.28 -5.58 -25.20
C GLY A 25 13.36 -6.38 -24.28
N TRP A 26 13.26 -7.70 -24.50
CA TRP A 26 12.51 -8.59 -23.62
C TRP A 26 13.06 -8.58 -22.19
N ILE A 27 14.37 -8.75 -22.03
CA ILE A 27 15.04 -8.72 -20.72
C ILE A 27 14.85 -7.36 -20.05
N ALA A 28 15.02 -6.27 -20.80
CA ALA A 28 14.83 -4.91 -20.27
C ALA A 28 13.39 -4.67 -19.80
N THR A 29 12.40 -5.11 -20.59
CA THR A 29 10.98 -4.98 -20.25
C THR A 29 10.64 -5.79 -19.01
N GLN A 30 11.07 -7.05 -18.95
CA GLN A 30 10.87 -7.92 -17.78
C GLN A 30 11.48 -7.32 -16.50
N ARG A 31 12.71 -6.81 -16.59
CA ARG A 31 13.37 -6.15 -15.45
C ARG A 31 12.61 -4.92 -14.98
N THR A 32 12.14 -4.09 -15.92
CA THR A 32 11.39 -2.88 -15.59
C THR A 32 10.07 -3.22 -14.91
N VAL A 33 9.30 -4.16 -15.45
CA VAL A 33 8.03 -4.63 -14.86
C VAL A 33 8.26 -5.21 -13.47
N SER A 34 9.30 -6.04 -13.30
CA SER A 34 9.66 -6.60 -12.00
C SER A 34 10.01 -5.51 -10.99
N VAL A 35 10.89 -4.58 -11.34
CA VAL A 35 11.30 -3.47 -10.46
C VAL A 35 10.10 -2.61 -10.07
N VAL A 36 9.26 -2.21 -11.02
CA VAL A 36 8.03 -1.45 -10.73
C VAL A 36 7.13 -2.22 -9.77
N SER A 37 6.86 -3.50 -10.03
CA SER A 37 6.00 -4.32 -9.17
C SER A 37 6.53 -4.45 -7.73
N HIS A 38 7.86 -4.60 -7.57
CA HIS A 38 8.49 -4.67 -6.26
C HIS A 38 8.39 -3.34 -5.51
N ILE A 39 8.65 -2.23 -6.21
CA ILE A 39 8.56 -0.88 -5.65
C ILE A 39 7.12 -0.57 -5.22
N THR A 40 6.14 -0.82 -6.09
CA THR A 40 4.72 -0.63 -5.80
C THR A 40 4.27 -1.44 -4.58
N LYS A 41 4.68 -2.71 -4.50
CA LYS A 41 4.35 -3.58 -3.37
C LYS A 41 4.96 -3.08 -2.05
N GLU A 42 6.22 -2.66 -2.07
CA GLU A 42 6.91 -2.13 -0.89
C GLU A 42 6.33 -0.78 -0.43
N PHE A 43 5.97 0.08 -1.37
CA PHE A 43 5.26 1.33 -1.06
C PHE A 43 3.87 1.05 -0.47
N GLY A 44 3.13 0.09 -1.03
CA GLY A 44 1.82 -0.31 -0.52
C GLY A 44 1.89 -0.81 0.93
N SER A 45 2.81 -1.75 1.21
CA SER A 45 3.00 -2.26 2.58
C SER A 45 3.47 -1.17 3.55
N SER A 46 4.33 -0.25 3.09
CA SER A 46 4.78 0.89 3.90
C SER A 46 3.64 1.85 4.24
N LEU A 47 2.76 2.13 3.28
CA LEU A 47 1.57 2.97 3.49
C LEU A 47 0.62 2.35 4.53
N GLU A 48 0.34 1.05 4.40
CA GLU A 48 -0.47 0.30 5.37
C GLU A 48 0.14 0.35 6.76
N LYS A 49 1.46 0.10 6.87
CA LYS A 49 2.20 0.15 8.14
C LYS A 49 2.12 1.54 8.78
N VAL A 50 2.29 2.61 8.00
CA VAL A 50 2.21 3.99 8.53
C VAL A 50 0.80 4.31 9.03
N ALA A 51 -0.24 3.90 8.30
CA ALA A 51 -1.62 4.10 8.74
C ALA A 51 -1.89 3.36 10.06
N TYR A 52 -1.42 2.11 10.15
CA TYR A 52 -1.50 1.30 11.34
C TYR A 52 -0.78 1.93 12.54
N GLU A 53 0.48 2.35 12.36
CA GLU A 53 1.26 3.02 13.40
C GLU A 53 0.60 4.31 13.88
N ARG A 54 -0.02 5.09 12.98
CA ARG A 54 -0.79 6.28 13.37
C ARG A 54 -1.99 5.94 14.23
N ALA A 55 -2.79 4.96 13.82
CA ALA A 55 -3.96 4.52 14.57
C ALA A 55 -3.56 3.97 15.96
N LEU A 56 -2.46 3.20 16.02
CA LEU A 56 -1.88 2.71 17.26
C LEU A 56 -1.38 3.85 18.15
N ASN A 57 -0.67 4.84 17.60
CA ASN A 57 -0.17 5.99 18.36
C ASN A 57 -1.32 6.81 18.97
N VAL A 58 -2.42 7.00 18.22
CA VAL A 58 -3.64 7.64 18.74
C VAL A 58 -4.21 6.82 19.89
N PHE A 59 -4.33 5.49 19.72
CA PHE A 59 -4.85 4.60 20.76
C PHE A 59 -3.98 4.61 22.03
N THR A 60 -2.66 4.51 21.90
CA THR A 60 -1.73 4.56 23.04
C THR A 60 -1.74 5.93 23.74
N SER A 61 -1.87 7.02 22.97
CA SER A 61 -2.01 8.38 23.52
C SER A 61 -3.33 8.52 24.29
N LEU A 62 -4.42 7.95 23.79
CA LEU A 62 -5.70 7.87 24.48
C LEU A 62 -5.57 7.14 25.81
N GLU A 63 -5.02 5.92 25.81
CA GLU A 63 -4.83 5.14 27.04
C GLU A 63 -4.00 5.90 28.07
N THR A 64 -2.87 6.45 27.64
CA THR A 64 -1.96 7.19 28.52
C THR A 64 -2.60 8.46 29.05
N GLY A 65 -3.27 9.23 28.18
CA GLY A 65 -3.91 10.50 28.55
C GLY A 65 -5.13 10.31 29.45
N THR A 66 -5.86 9.21 29.30
CA THR A 66 -7.07 8.95 30.08
C THR A 66 -6.83 8.21 31.39
N ARG A 67 -5.73 7.45 31.52
CA ARG A 67 -5.38 6.67 32.72
C ARG A 67 -5.53 7.47 34.02
N GLY A 68 -4.91 8.64 34.09
CA GLY A 68 -4.97 9.46 35.31
C GLY A 68 -6.38 9.95 35.66
N SER A 69 -7.21 10.26 34.65
CA SER A 69 -8.60 10.67 34.88
C SER A 69 -9.50 9.51 35.32
N LEU A 70 -9.22 8.29 34.83
CA LEU A 70 -9.91 7.07 35.25
C LEU A 70 -9.53 6.70 36.69
N GLU A 71 -8.24 6.73 37.03
CA GLU A 71 -7.74 6.43 38.38
C GLU A 71 -8.28 7.39 39.45
N ARG A 72 -8.53 8.66 39.10
CA ARG A 72 -9.07 9.67 40.02
C ARG A 72 -10.59 9.84 39.94
N GLY A 73 -11.28 9.13 39.05
CA GLY A 73 -12.73 9.28 38.84
C GLY A 73 -13.14 10.62 38.23
N GLU A 74 -12.24 11.34 37.57
CA GLU A 74 -12.47 12.65 36.95
C GLU A 74 -13.19 12.50 35.59
N MET A 75 -14.42 11.98 35.59
CA MET A 75 -15.12 11.56 34.36
C MET A 75 -15.44 12.71 33.40
N GLN A 76 -15.54 13.94 33.90
CA GLN A 76 -15.68 15.13 33.05
C GLN A 76 -14.39 15.43 32.27
N VAL A 77 -13.24 15.20 32.89
CA VAL A 77 -11.92 15.34 32.24
C VAL A 77 -11.74 14.22 31.22
N PHE A 78 -12.09 12.99 31.58
CA PHE A 78 -12.08 11.85 30.67
C PHE A 78 -12.90 12.14 29.40
N ALA A 79 -14.16 12.56 29.55
CA ALA A 79 -15.03 12.87 28.42
C ALA A 79 -14.47 14.01 27.53
N ARG A 80 -13.82 15.01 28.13
CA ARG A 80 -13.16 16.09 27.38
C ARG A 80 -11.99 15.56 26.55
N ILE A 81 -11.13 14.72 27.14
CA ILE A 81 -9.99 14.10 26.45
C ILE A 81 -10.47 13.26 25.27
N LEU A 82 -11.51 12.44 25.46
CA LEU A 82 -12.10 11.64 24.37
C LEU A 82 -12.60 12.54 23.22
N ASN A 83 -13.29 13.62 23.55
CA ASN A 83 -13.81 14.55 22.55
C ASN A 83 -12.69 15.29 21.81
N ASP A 84 -11.60 15.66 22.48
CA ASP A 84 -10.47 16.34 21.85
C ASP A 84 -9.65 15.40 20.96
N LEU A 85 -9.41 14.16 21.42
CA LEU A 85 -8.77 13.13 20.60
C LEU A 85 -9.65 12.70 19.41
N GLY A 86 -10.98 12.73 19.58
CA GLY A 86 -11.94 12.52 18.49
C GLY A 86 -11.90 13.57 17.38
N LYS A 87 -11.25 14.73 17.60
CA LYS A 87 -11.05 15.76 16.56
C LYS A 87 -9.75 15.57 15.78
N ILE A 88 -8.90 14.61 16.15
CA ILE A 88 -7.66 14.32 15.44
C ILE A 88 -8.02 13.86 14.02
N LYS A 89 -7.30 14.38 13.02
CA LYS A 89 -7.49 13.96 11.63
C LYS A 89 -7.33 12.44 11.51
N GLY A 90 -8.32 11.79 10.89
CA GLY A 90 -8.34 10.35 10.70
C GLY A 90 -9.00 9.58 11.85
N VAL A 91 -9.41 10.23 12.94
CA VAL A 91 -10.20 9.57 13.98
C VAL A 91 -11.69 9.75 13.66
N GLN A 92 -12.41 8.65 13.47
CA GLN A 92 -13.87 8.68 13.28
C GLN A 92 -14.60 8.64 14.61
N GLU A 93 -14.13 7.80 15.53
CA GLU A 93 -14.73 7.63 16.85
C GLU A 93 -13.70 7.16 17.87
N ILE A 94 -13.85 7.63 19.10
CA ILE A 94 -13.20 7.07 20.28
C ILE A 94 -14.26 6.85 21.33
N GLY A 95 -14.24 5.72 22.02
CA GLY A 95 -15.19 5.48 23.10
C GLY A 95 -14.72 4.50 24.15
N LEU A 96 -15.54 4.40 25.19
CA LEU A 96 -15.41 3.46 26.29
C LEU A 96 -16.75 2.80 26.53
N THR A 97 -16.76 1.46 26.58
CA THR A 97 -17.93 0.68 26.98
C THR A 97 -17.94 0.43 28.48
N ASN A 98 -19.10 0.06 28.99
CA ASN A 98 -19.22 -0.62 30.28
C ASN A 98 -18.89 -2.13 30.12
N PRO A 99 -18.96 -2.94 31.20
CA PRO A 99 -18.69 -4.37 31.14
C PRO A 99 -19.70 -5.17 30.31
N SER A 100 -20.89 -4.62 30.03
CA SER A 100 -21.90 -5.25 29.19
C SER A 100 -21.76 -4.90 27.70
N GLY A 101 -20.71 -4.16 27.31
CA GLY A 101 -20.48 -3.73 25.93
C GLY A 101 -21.28 -2.49 25.49
N LYS A 102 -22.04 -1.86 26.39
CA LYS A 102 -22.76 -0.61 26.09
C LYS A 102 -21.81 0.58 26.15
N VAL A 103 -21.80 1.40 25.11
CA VAL A 103 -20.98 2.60 25.01
C VAL A 103 -21.46 3.64 26.02
N VAL A 104 -20.61 3.98 27.00
CA VAL A 104 -20.91 4.94 28.08
C VAL A 104 -20.20 6.28 27.86
N PHE A 105 -19.10 6.29 27.13
CA PHE A 105 -18.46 7.50 26.63
C PHE A 105 -18.11 7.32 25.16
N SER A 106 -18.30 8.38 24.38
CA SER A 106 -17.86 8.44 22.99
C SER A 106 -17.56 9.88 22.60
N SER A 107 -16.62 10.07 21.68
CA SER A 107 -16.41 11.34 20.98
C SER A 107 -17.59 11.70 20.07
N ARG A 108 -18.46 10.73 19.77
CA ARG A 108 -19.69 10.91 18.99
C ARG A 108 -20.91 10.74 19.88
N LYS A 109 -21.70 11.81 20.04
CA LYS A 109 -22.87 11.81 20.90
C LYS A 109 -23.93 10.80 20.45
N GLU A 110 -24.04 10.58 19.14
CA GLU A 110 -25.00 9.64 18.55
C GLU A 110 -24.72 8.17 18.91
N GLN A 111 -23.48 7.85 19.33
CA GLN A 111 -23.07 6.50 19.71
C GLN A 111 -23.17 6.26 21.22
N LEU A 112 -23.60 7.24 22.00
CA LEU A 112 -23.83 7.02 23.43
C LEU A 112 -25.02 6.08 23.61
N SER A 113 -24.88 5.15 24.55
CA SER A 113 -25.87 4.11 24.85
C SER A 113 -26.16 3.09 23.76
N THR A 114 -25.39 3.07 22.67
CA THR A 114 -25.40 1.96 21.70
C THR A 114 -24.56 0.80 22.22
N GLU A 115 -24.73 -0.39 21.62
CA GLU A 115 -23.84 -1.52 21.87
C GLU A 115 -22.62 -1.44 20.96
N LEU A 116 -21.44 -1.67 21.53
CA LEU A 116 -20.25 -1.89 20.74
C LEU A 116 -20.46 -3.15 19.90
N GLU A 117 -19.97 -3.10 18.66
CA GLU A 117 -20.07 -4.25 17.76
C GLU A 117 -19.58 -5.54 18.43
N SER A 118 -20.40 -6.60 18.37
CA SER A 118 -20.17 -7.83 19.13
C SER A 118 -18.84 -8.50 18.82
N THR A 119 -18.39 -8.45 17.56
CA THR A 119 -17.09 -9.01 17.15
C THR A 119 -15.93 -8.24 17.76
N LEU A 120 -16.03 -6.91 17.83
CA LEU A 120 -15.02 -6.04 18.42
C LEU A 120 -14.95 -6.21 19.94
N PHE A 121 -16.10 -6.25 20.61
CA PHE A 121 -16.18 -6.46 22.05
C PHE A 121 -15.65 -7.85 22.47
N THR A 122 -16.08 -8.90 21.78
CA THR A 122 -15.64 -10.28 22.06
C THR A 122 -14.16 -10.45 21.75
N GLY A 123 -13.67 -9.87 20.65
CA GLY A 123 -12.26 -9.88 20.30
C GLY A 123 -11.41 -9.18 21.36
N ALA A 124 -11.81 -7.98 21.82
CA ALA A 124 -11.09 -7.23 22.83
C ALA A 124 -11.04 -7.93 24.20
N THR A 125 -12.14 -8.56 24.63
CA THR A 125 -12.22 -9.28 25.91
C THR A 125 -11.56 -10.66 25.87
N GLY A 126 -11.46 -11.29 24.70
CA GLY A 126 -10.76 -12.56 24.50
C GLY A 126 -9.24 -12.45 24.34
N ASN A 127 -8.71 -11.26 24.00
CA ASN A 127 -7.31 -11.10 23.57
C ASN A 127 -6.30 -10.87 24.74
N ASN A 128 -6.53 -11.47 25.91
CA ASN A 128 -5.62 -11.44 27.06
C ASN A 128 -5.01 -10.05 27.37
N ARG A 129 -5.85 -9.00 27.42
CA ARG A 129 -5.45 -7.59 27.67
C ARG A 129 -4.59 -6.94 26.58
N GLN A 130 -4.34 -7.60 25.45
CA GLN A 130 -3.68 -7.03 24.29
C GLN A 130 -4.66 -6.20 23.45
N ILE A 131 -4.12 -5.34 22.59
CA ILE A 131 -4.94 -4.57 21.63
C ILE A 131 -5.48 -5.55 20.59
N PHE A 132 -6.79 -5.73 20.59
CA PHE A 132 -7.51 -6.37 19.50
C PHE A 132 -7.69 -5.39 18.35
N GLN A 133 -7.50 -5.87 17.13
CA GLN A 133 -7.52 -5.07 15.92
C GLN A 133 -8.43 -5.73 14.90
N LYS A 134 -9.23 -4.92 14.21
CA LYS A 134 -10.12 -5.38 13.17
C LYS A 134 -10.12 -4.37 12.03
N GLN A 135 -9.76 -4.83 10.84
CA GLN A 135 -9.91 -4.06 9.62
C GLN A 135 -11.35 -4.16 9.12
N GLU A 136 -11.96 -3.03 8.82
CA GLU A 136 -13.22 -2.89 8.10
C GLU A 136 -12.97 -2.21 6.74
N SER A 137 -14.01 -2.11 5.91
CA SER A 137 -13.90 -1.64 4.52
C SER A 137 -13.18 -0.30 4.38
N GLU A 138 -13.46 0.66 5.27
CA GLU A 138 -12.89 2.01 5.24
C GLU A 138 -12.38 2.45 6.62
N SER A 139 -12.20 1.51 7.54
CA SER A 139 -11.80 1.85 8.91
C SER A 139 -10.96 0.75 9.54
N LEU A 140 -10.04 1.17 10.41
CA LEU A 140 -9.29 0.29 11.30
C LEU A 140 -9.82 0.49 12.72
N LEU A 141 -10.33 -0.59 13.30
CA LEU A 141 -10.78 -0.62 14.68
C LEU A 141 -9.68 -1.16 15.57
N LEU A 142 -9.37 -0.43 16.64
CA LEU A 142 -8.51 -0.88 17.73
C LEU A 142 -9.32 -0.88 19.03
N ALA A 143 -9.23 -1.96 19.79
CA ALA A 143 -9.92 -2.07 21.07
C ALA A 143 -9.07 -2.81 22.09
N ARG A 144 -9.16 -2.41 23.36
CA ARG A 144 -8.54 -3.13 24.48
C ARG A 144 -9.51 -3.22 25.64
N ALA A 145 -9.63 -4.42 26.20
CA ALA A 145 -10.36 -4.64 27.44
C ALA A 145 -9.53 -4.20 28.65
N HIS A 146 -10.15 -3.40 29.51
CA HIS A 146 -9.58 -2.97 30.78
C HIS A 146 -10.22 -3.73 31.93
N TYR A 147 -9.40 -4.32 32.78
CA TYR A 147 -9.82 -5.07 33.94
C TYR A 147 -9.47 -4.29 35.21
N LEU A 148 -10.31 -4.39 36.23
CA LEU A 148 -10.10 -3.72 37.50
C LEU A 148 -8.86 -4.29 38.19
N GLU A 149 -7.92 -3.42 38.52
CA GLU A 149 -6.73 -3.75 39.31
C GLU A 149 -7.07 -3.66 40.81
N HIS A 150 -6.14 -4.12 41.66
CA HIS A 150 -6.34 -4.14 43.12
C HIS A 150 -6.68 -2.76 43.69
N ASP A 151 -6.07 -1.70 43.17
CA ASP A 151 -6.34 -0.34 43.65
C ASP A 151 -7.69 0.20 43.16
N CYS A 152 -8.23 -0.33 42.07
CA CYS A 152 -9.51 0.09 41.51
C CYS A 152 -10.70 -0.32 42.40
N VAL A 153 -10.61 -1.45 43.10
CA VAL A 153 -11.70 -1.93 43.97
C VAL A 153 -11.97 -1.03 45.18
N ARG A 154 -11.04 -0.12 45.50
CA ARG A 154 -11.21 0.89 46.56
C ARG A 154 -12.36 1.86 46.24
N CYS A 155 -12.50 2.23 44.98
CA CYS A 155 -13.58 3.09 44.49
C CYS A 155 -14.74 2.27 43.90
N HIS A 156 -14.47 1.04 43.47
CA HIS A 156 -15.46 0.10 42.94
C HIS A 156 -15.79 -1.00 43.95
N ALA A 157 -16.35 -0.63 45.11
CA ALA A 157 -16.57 -1.54 46.25
C ALA A 157 -17.50 -2.74 45.99
N ARG A 158 -18.26 -2.73 44.88
CA ARG A 158 -19.13 -3.83 44.45
C ARG A 158 -18.48 -4.75 43.42
N SER A 159 -17.25 -4.48 43.03
CA SER A 159 -16.52 -5.22 42.00
C SER A 159 -15.30 -5.93 42.59
N GLN A 160 -14.92 -7.02 41.95
CA GLN A 160 -13.73 -7.80 42.31
C GLN A 160 -12.54 -7.44 41.42
N SER A 161 -11.34 -7.59 41.97
CA SER A 161 -10.11 -7.46 41.19
C SER A 161 -10.12 -8.50 40.06
N GLY A 162 -9.82 -8.08 38.84
CA GLY A 162 -9.86 -8.91 37.65
C GLY A 162 -11.20 -8.91 36.91
N GLU A 163 -12.24 -8.24 37.42
CA GLU A 163 -13.47 -8.02 36.64
C GLU A 163 -13.24 -7.05 35.49
N LEU A 164 -13.96 -7.27 34.38
CA LEU A 164 -13.96 -6.34 33.25
C LEU A 164 -14.58 -5.01 33.70
N SER A 165 -13.85 -3.91 33.51
CA SER A 165 -14.35 -2.54 33.72
C SER A 165 -15.02 -2.00 32.47
N GLY A 166 -14.48 -2.33 31.29
CA GLY A 166 -14.96 -1.85 30.02
C GLY A 166 -13.97 -2.10 28.89
N VAL A 167 -14.36 -1.73 27.67
CA VAL A 167 -13.50 -1.79 26.48
C VAL A 167 -13.30 -0.39 25.96
N LEU A 168 -12.04 0.04 25.90
CA LEU A 168 -11.64 1.28 25.25
C LEU A 168 -11.41 0.98 23.77
N PHE A 169 -11.94 1.83 22.88
CA PHE A 169 -11.84 1.60 21.45
C PHE A 169 -11.61 2.89 20.66
N VAL A 170 -11.00 2.73 19.48
CA VAL A 170 -10.80 3.77 18.46
C VAL A 170 -11.20 3.20 17.10
N ARG A 171 -11.98 3.97 16.36
CA ARG A 171 -12.29 3.76 14.94
C ARG A 171 -11.51 4.80 14.14
N TYR A 172 -10.50 4.34 13.41
CA TYR A 172 -9.63 5.17 12.59
C TYR A 172 -10.02 5.06 11.12
N ASP A 173 -10.09 6.19 10.42
CA ASP A 173 -10.42 6.33 9.01
C ASP A 173 -9.25 5.89 8.14
N THR A 174 -9.49 4.96 7.21
CA THR A 174 -8.47 4.48 6.27
C THR A 174 -8.78 4.87 4.83
N ARG A 175 -9.74 5.76 4.56
CA ARG A 175 -10.09 6.18 3.19
C ARG A 175 -8.91 6.81 2.43
N ASP A 176 -8.16 7.71 3.08
CA ASP A 176 -6.96 8.33 2.49
C ASP A 176 -5.91 7.27 2.13
N LEU A 177 -5.76 6.22 2.96
CA LEU A 177 -4.87 5.09 2.68
C LEU A 177 -5.37 4.28 1.47
N LEU A 178 -6.64 3.93 1.44
CA LEU A 178 -7.23 3.15 0.34
C LEU A 178 -7.16 3.90 -0.99
N ALA A 179 -7.39 5.22 -0.98
CA ALA A 179 -7.21 6.07 -2.15
C ALA A 179 -5.75 6.10 -2.62
N ALA A 180 -4.79 6.19 -1.70
CA ALA A 180 -3.37 6.14 -2.01
C ALA A 180 -2.96 4.77 -2.60
N LEU A 181 -3.44 3.66 -2.01
CA LEU A 181 -3.21 2.31 -2.52
C LEU A 181 -3.80 2.13 -3.94
N GLY A 182 -5.01 2.64 -4.18
CA GLY A 182 -5.62 2.63 -5.51
C GLY A 182 -4.81 3.42 -6.54
N THR A 183 -4.29 4.58 -6.16
CA THR A 183 -3.42 5.40 -7.03
C THR A 183 -2.11 4.66 -7.36
N VAL A 184 -1.53 3.98 -6.37
CA VAL A 184 -0.31 3.19 -6.53
C VAL A 184 -0.54 2.00 -7.48
N ASP A 185 -1.68 1.33 -7.37
CA ASP A 185 -2.08 0.25 -8.29
C ASP A 185 -2.29 0.74 -9.72
N GLU A 186 -2.99 1.87 -9.89
CA GLU A 186 -3.20 2.51 -11.20
C GLU A 186 -1.87 2.91 -11.86
N ILE A 187 -0.94 3.51 -11.10
CA ILE A 187 0.41 3.84 -11.58
C ILE A 187 1.15 2.58 -12.01
N SER A 188 1.07 1.49 -11.24
CA SER A 188 1.70 0.21 -11.59
C SER A 188 1.14 -0.37 -12.89
N HIS A 189 -0.18 -0.40 -13.04
CA HIS A 189 -0.84 -0.89 -14.25
C HIS A 189 -0.51 -0.02 -15.48
N SER A 190 -0.49 1.30 -15.32
CA SER A 190 -0.11 2.23 -16.38
C SER A 190 1.38 2.09 -16.76
N ALA A 191 2.27 1.95 -15.77
CA ALA A 191 3.70 1.82 -15.99
C ALA A 191 4.05 0.50 -16.71
N THR A 192 3.40 -0.61 -16.36
CA THR A 192 3.60 -1.89 -17.04
C THR A 192 3.14 -1.84 -18.49
N THR A 193 1.96 -1.29 -18.75
CA THR A 193 1.42 -1.12 -20.12
C THR A 193 2.33 -0.21 -20.95
N SER A 194 2.72 0.93 -20.39
CA SER A 194 3.59 1.90 -21.07
C SER A 194 4.99 1.35 -21.34
N SER A 195 5.53 0.53 -20.43
CA SER A 195 6.83 -0.13 -20.60
C SER A 195 6.80 -1.12 -21.77
N ILE A 196 5.71 -1.87 -21.92
CA ILE A 196 5.52 -2.79 -23.05
C ILE A 196 5.45 -2.01 -24.36
N VAL A 197 4.60 -0.98 -24.44
CA VAL A 197 4.45 -0.17 -25.66
C VAL A 197 5.76 0.52 -26.04
N THR A 198 6.43 1.15 -25.08
CA THR A 198 7.71 1.83 -25.31
C THR A 198 8.80 0.83 -25.69
N GLY A 199 8.82 -0.35 -25.08
CA GLY A 199 9.73 -1.45 -25.44
C GLY A 199 9.53 -1.89 -26.89
N PHE A 200 8.28 -2.04 -27.33
CA PHE A 200 7.95 -2.33 -28.74
C PHE A 200 8.40 -1.22 -29.68
N VAL A 201 8.05 0.05 -29.38
CA VAL A 201 8.39 1.20 -30.24
C VAL A 201 9.91 1.38 -30.33
N THR A 202 10.62 1.30 -29.21
CA THR A 202 12.07 1.47 -29.17
C THR A 202 12.78 0.29 -29.83
N GLY A 203 12.27 -0.94 -29.63
CA GLY A 203 12.81 -2.15 -30.25
C GLY A 203 12.65 -2.14 -31.77
N PHE A 204 11.43 -1.95 -32.27
CA PHE A 204 11.16 -1.91 -33.71
C PHE A 204 11.75 -0.67 -34.39
N GLY A 205 11.64 0.50 -33.75
CA GLY A 205 12.24 1.73 -34.25
C GLY A 205 13.75 1.60 -34.37
N GLY A 206 14.43 1.15 -33.30
CA GLY A 206 15.88 0.92 -33.30
C GLY A 206 16.31 -0.08 -34.36
N LEU A 207 15.57 -1.19 -34.52
CA LEU A 207 15.84 -2.19 -35.55
C LEU A 207 15.69 -1.62 -36.97
N PHE A 208 14.63 -0.84 -37.22
CA PHE A 208 14.39 -0.23 -38.53
C PHE A 208 15.54 0.71 -38.92
N PHE A 209 15.97 1.59 -38.00
CA PHE A 209 17.10 2.48 -38.24
C PHE A 209 18.42 1.72 -38.42
N ALA A 210 18.65 0.65 -37.65
CA ALA A 210 19.83 -0.19 -37.81
C ALA A 210 19.87 -0.87 -39.19
N CYS A 211 18.75 -1.42 -39.64
CA CYS A 211 18.63 -2.05 -40.97
C CYS A 211 18.85 -1.04 -42.09
N LEU A 212 18.26 0.16 -41.98
CA LEU A 212 18.44 1.24 -42.94
C LEU A 212 19.90 1.69 -43.01
N GLY A 213 20.57 1.85 -41.86
CA GLY A 213 21.97 2.24 -41.77
C GLY A 213 22.91 1.22 -42.42
N VAL A 214 22.70 -0.08 -42.16
CA VAL A 214 23.46 -1.16 -42.80
C VAL A 214 23.25 -1.16 -44.32
N TYR A 215 22.00 -1.03 -44.77
CA TYR A 215 21.68 -1.02 -46.20
C TYR A 215 22.38 0.13 -46.93
N LEU A 216 22.36 1.34 -46.35
CA LEU A 216 23.04 2.52 -46.89
C LEU A 216 24.57 2.35 -46.91
N LEU A 217 25.16 1.79 -45.84
CA LEU A 217 26.59 1.52 -45.77
C LEU A 217 27.05 0.51 -46.83
N ILE A 218 26.33 -0.60 -47.02
CA ILE A 218 26.65 -1.60 -48.04
C ILE A 218 26.51 -1.00 -49.45
N GLY A 219 25.46 -0.21 -49.69
CA GLY A 219 25.25 0.46 -50.96
C GLY A 219 26.39 1.43 -51.31
N SER A 220 26.78 2.26 -50.35
CA SER A 220 27.83 3.28 -50.51
C SER A 220 29.24 2.68 -50.60
N GLN A 221 29.60 1.78 -49.67
CA GLN A 221 30.98 1.32 -49.50
C GLN A 221 31.32 0.04 -50.28
N VAL A 222 30.35 -0.79 -50.61
CA VAL A 222 30.61 -2.08 -51.29
C VAL A 222 30.15 -2.04 -52.74
N ARG A 223 28.90 -1.63 -52.98
CA ARG A 223 28.32 -1.71 -54.33
C ARG A 223 28.88 -0.66 -55.27
N SER A 224 28.88 0.61 -54.88
CA SER A 224 29.34 1.70 -55.74
C SER A 224 30.81 1.53 -56.19
N PRO A 225 31.76 1.11 -55.31
CA PRO A 225 33.13 0.86 -55.74
C PRO A 225 33.29 -0.36 -56.65
N LEU A 226 32.57 -1.46 -56.38
CA LEU A 226 32.64 -2.67 -57.21
C LEU A 226 32.06 -2.45 -58.61
N GLU A 227 30.97 -1.67 -58.74
CA GLU A 227 30.43 -1.31 -60.05
C GLU A 227 31.39 -0.41 -60.83
N LYS A 228 32.11 0.50 -60.17
CA LYS A 228 33.16 1.30 -60.81
C LYS A 228 34.31 0.46 -61.33
N VAL A 229 34.81 -0.50 -60.55
CA VAL A 229 35.90 -1.41 -60.98
C VAL A 229 35.44 -2.31 -62.12
N ARG A 230 34.21 -2.84 -62.07
CA ARG A 230 33.64 -3.67 -63.15
C ARG A 230 33.50 -2.91 -64.47
N ASN A 231 33.25 -1.60 -64.43
CA ASN A 231 33.11 -0.79 -65.64
C ASN A 231 34.46 -0.32 -66.22
N ILE A 232 35.57 -0.56 -65.52
CA ILE A 232 36.94 -0.22 -65.96
C ILE A 232 37.64 -1.44 -66.61
N VAL A 233 37.16 -2.66 -66.33
CA VAL A 233 37.62 -3.92 -66.94
C VAL A 233 36.71 -4.28 -68.11
#